data_AF-A0A8C1JGQ1-F1
#
_entry.id   AF-A0A8C1JGQ1-F1
#
_cell.length_a   1.000
_cell.length_b   1.000
_cell.length_c   1.000
_cell.angle_alpha   90.00
_cell.angle_beta   90.00
_cell.angle_gamma   90.00
#
_symmetry.space_group_name_H-M   'P 1'
#
loop_
_entity.id
_entity.type
_entity.pdbx_description
1 polymer ?
#
loop_
_entity_poly.entity_id
_entity_poly.type
_entity_poly.pdbx_seq_one_letter_code
_entity_poly.pdbx_strand_id
1 'polypeptide(L)'
;MEIFIYLVTLISPVPINLQNMHKSLFGGQYILQNASFCVPQRTKSHTGLERTGSGVPQKDLSCFSVSGVFFICPLTGKTLRKTEREMHIKEAILMRFSEDAIEASIMMIHTFNKDKEKVKAALDIISKYVENICKNPTEEKYRKIKLSNKVFQEKVSVIEGSREYLQALGFESTTLQVDGEDRTEEFLVLPAQESEALEQLKVHLERLQKGEPVRAKLDRQTQVFRPSKHATHFELPPDFYNLTAEELKREQQLKSEIVERNTMLRTKAMREKDEQRERRKYNYALLRVRLPDENILQGTFLAWERVAALYQFVRDSLENGWQPFELMAPGGQKLKEEEELALNECNLAPAALLTFSWDAAVQADIAAAGGKTAVLLKAALLENIKTLS
;
A
#
# COMPACT_ATOMS: atom_id res chain seq x y z
N MET A 1 43.72 19.73 18.08
CA MET A 1 42.49 20.06 18.82
C MET A 1 42.45 21.56 18.96
N GLU A 2 41.57 22.25 18.23
CA GLU A 2 40.93 23.50 18.67
C GLU A 2 39.94 24.00 17.58
N ILE A 3 38.72 24.28 18.06
CA ILE A 3 37.79 25.35 17.64
C ILE A 3 37.09 25.21 16.27
N PHE A 4 35.81 24.80 16.31
CA PHE A 4 34.79 25.18 15.33
C PHE A 4 33.55 25.68 16.07
N ILE A 5 33.28 26.97 15.96
CA ILE A 5 32.11 27.69 16.50
C ILE A 5 31.59 28.60 15.36
N TYR A 6 30.31 28.39 15.04
CA TYR A 6 29.33 29.31 14.45
C TYR A 6 29.43 29.72 12.97
N LEU A 7 28.48 29.22 12.17
CA LEU A 7 27.66 30.07 11.32
C LEU A 7 26.29 29.39 11.04
N VAL A 8 25.29 29.73 11.86
CA VAL A 8 23.86 29.51 11.58
C VAL A 8 23.27 30.89 11.37
N THR A 9 22.88 31.25 10.14
CA THR A 9 21.75 32.15 9.90
C THR A 9 21.34 32.19 8.41
N LEU A 10 20.02 32.07 8.19
CA LEU A 10 19.21 32.65 7.12
C LEU A 10 19.23 32.01 5.71
N ILE A 11 18.41 30.97 5.52
CA ILE A 11 17.61 30.82 4.30
C ILE A 11 16.17 30.49 4.70
N SER A 12 15.25 31.41 4.40
CA SER A 12 13.80 31.27 4.55
C SER A 12 13.28 30.10 3.71
N PRO A 13 12.26 29.33 4.15
CA PRO A 13 11.63 28.34 3.30
C PRO A 13 10.83 29.06 2.21
N VAL A 14 11.30 29.01 0.98
CA VAL A 14 10.50 29.40 -0.18
C VAL A 14 9.46 28.30 -0.40
N PRO A 15 8.14 28.60 -0.42
CA PRO A 15 7.14 27.60 -0.76
C PRO A 15 7.35 27.19 -2.22
N ILE A 16 7.79 25.94 -2.43
CA ILE A 16 7.94 25.35 -3.76
C ILE A 16 6.54 25.12 -4.31
N ASN A 17 6.14 25.96 -5.27
CA ASN A 17 4.87 25.87 -5.97
C ASN A 17 4.91 24.67 -6.95
N LEU A 18 4.27 23.56 -6.56
CA LEU A 18 4.20 22.30 -7.32
C LEU A 18 3.59 22.44 -8.73
N GLN A 19 2.93 23.54 -9.07
CA GLN A 19 2.37 23.74 -10.43
C GLN A 19 3.44 23.96 -11.51
N ASN A 20 4.68 24.34 -11.14
CA ASN A 20 5.72 24.69 -12.12
C ASN A 20 6.66 23.54 -12.51
N MET A 21 6.81 22.49 -11.68
CA MET A 21 7.60 21.30 -12.05
C MET A 21 6.96 20.53 -13.23
N HIS A 22 5.62 20.55 -13.31
CA HIS A 22 4.87 19.90 -14.38
C HIS A 22 5.09 20.56 -15.77
N LYS A 23 5.59 21.80 -15.81
CA LYS A 23 5.88 22.53 -17.06
C LYS A 23 7.36 22.50 -17.47
N SER A 24 8.27 22.28 -16.53
CA SER A 24 9.72 22.35 -16.81
C SER A 24 10.33 21.03 -17.27
N LEU A 25 9.73 19.88 -16.95
CA LEU A 25 10.23 18.56 -17.36
C LEU A 25 9.60 18.03 -18.66
N PHE A 26 8.53 18.65 -19.13
CA PHE A 26 7.73 18.16 -20.26
C PHE A 26 7.46 19.30 -21.25
N GLY A 27 8.49 19.65 -22.02
CA GLY A 27 8.34 20.45 -23.24
C GLY A 27 7.69 19.60 -24.33
N GLY A 28 6.36 19.53 -24.31
CA GLY A 28 5.57 18.85 -25.34
C GLY A 28 4.09 19.12 -25.13
N GLN A 29 3.49 19.90 -26.03
CA GLN A 29 2.06 20.22 -26.03
C GLN A 29 1.22 18.94 -26.13
N TYR A 30 0.59 18.54 -25.03
CA TYR A 30 -0.62 17.75 -25.10
C TYR A 30 -1.82 18.67 -24.88
N ILE A 31 -2.61 18.78 -25.94
CA ILE A 31 -3.91 19.44 -25.95
C ILE A 31 -4.84 18.67 -25.01
N LEU A 32 -5.00 19.17 -23.79
CA LEU A 32 -6.14 18.81 -22.95
C LEU A 32 -7.35 19.58 -23.50
N GLN A 33 -8.23 18.88 -24.21
CA GLN A 33 -9.55 19.38 -24.53
C GLN A 33 -10.30 19.67 -23.22
N ASN A 34 -10.69 20.93 -23.07
CA ASN A 34 -11.48 21.47 -21.97
C ASN A 34 -12.81 20.71 -21.82
N ALA A 35 -12.95 19.94 -20.75
CA ALA A 35 -14.26 19.61 -20.18
C ALA A 35 -14.59 20.65 -19.10
N SER A 36 -15.21 21.75 -19.52
CA SER A 36 -15.79 22.76 -18.63
C SER A 36 -16.93 22.15 -17.81
N PHE A 37 -16.69 21.82 -16.54
CA PHE A 37 -17.79 21.67 -15.58
C PHE A 37 -18.14 23.04 -15.00
N CYS A 38 -19.16 23.63 -15.60
CA CYS A 38 -19.79 24.87 -15.18
C CYS A 38 -20.46 24.64 -13.82
N VAL A 39 -19.97 25.29 -12.77
CA VAL A 39 -20.64 25.35 -11.45
C VAL A 39 -21.67 26.49 -11.53
N PRO A 40 -22.99 26.23 -11.41
CA PRO A 40 -23.96 27.32 -11.32
C PRO A 40 -23.91 27.93 -9.92
N GLN A 41 -23.41 29.16 -9.80
CA GLN A 41 -23.68 30.00 -8.64
C GLN A 41 -25.17 30.38 -8.63
N ARG A 42 -25.91 29.95 -7.60
CA ARG A 42 -27.20 30.54 -7.24
C ARG A 42 -27.08 31.16 -5.86
N THR A 43 -27.01 32.50 -5.86
CA THR A 43 -27.33 33.36 -4.73
C THR A 43 -28.79 33.14 -4.31
N LYS A 44 -29.04 32.67 -3.09
CA LYS A 44 -30.30 32.95 -2.37
C LYS A 44 -30.04 33.15 -0.87
N SER A 45 -30.60 34.24 -0.41
CA SER A 45 -30.66 34.82 0.92
C SER A 45 -31.07 33.85 2.02
N HIS A 46 -30.43 33.98 3.19
CA HIS A 46 -30.84 33.41 4.46
C HIS A 46 -32.22 33.94 4.89
N THR A 47 -33.20 33.05 5.02
CA THR A 47 -34.27 33.14 6.02
C THR A 47 -34.43 31.75 6.64
N GLY A 48 -34.46 31.71 7.96
CA GLY A 48 -34.37 30.48 8.75
C GLY A 48 -35.56 29.55 8.61
N LEU A 49 -35.31 28.26 8.83
CA LEU A 49 -36.25 27.37 9.50
C LEU A 49 -35.45 26.19 10.08
N GLU A 50 -35.54 26.05 11.40
CA GLU A 50 -35.02 24.93 12.17
C GLU A 50 -35.56 23.60 11.63
N ARG A 51 -34.68 22.64 11.39
CA ARG A 51 -35.04 21.21 11.36
C ARG A 51 -34.04 20.42 12.17
N THR A 52 -34.59 19.81 13.20
CA THR A 52 -33.97 18.97 14.21
C THR A 52 -33.13 17.85 13.59
N GLY A 53 -31.82 17.88 13.87
CA GLY A 53 -30.89 16.83 13.49
C GLY A 53 -31.15 15.57 14.32
N SER A 54 -31.33 14.44 13.64
CA SER A 54 -31.27 13.11 14.26
C SER A 54 -29.83 12.87 14.73
N GLY A 55 -29.59 13.10 16.02
CA GLY A 55 -28.33 12.83 16.69
C GLY A 55 -28.00 11.35 16.67
N VAL A 56 -27.06 10.96 15.80
CA VAL A 56 -26.24 9.77 16.05
C VAL A 56 -25.10 10.25 16.94
N PRO A 57 -24.91 9.70 18.16
CA PRO A 57 -23.82 10.11 19.02
C PRO A 57 -22.49 9.77 18.33
N GLN A 58 -21.75 10.81 17.93
CA GLN A 58 -20.41 10.68 17.40
C GLN A 58 -19.50 10.35 18.59
N LYS A 59 -19.20 9.06 18.80
CA LYS A 59 -18.35 8.59 19.90
C LYS A 59 -16.99 9.28 19.81
N ASP A 60 -16.52 9.88 20.91
CA ASP A 60 -15.22 10.55 20.96
C ASP A 60 -14.10 9.59 20.55
N LEU A 61 -13.16 10.06 19.72
CA LEU A 61 -12.02 9.29 19.23
C LEU A 61 -11.14 8.70 20.35
N SER A 62 -11.20 9.28 21.56
CA SER A 62 -10.50 8.83 22.77
C SER A 62 -11.03 7.50 23.33
N CYS A 63 -12.21 7.05 22.88
CA CYS A 63 -12.82 5.80 23.33
C CYS A 63 -12.25 4.56 22.59
N PHE A 64 -11.64 4.76 21.42
CA PHE A 64 -11.17 3.66 20.58
C PHE A 64 -9.81 3.12 21.03
N SER A 65 -9.62 1.81 20.87
CA SER A 65 -8.35 1.11 21.14
C SER A 65 -7.22 1.52 20.20
N VAL A 66 -7.55 2.11 19.05
CA VAL A 66 -6.62 2.73 18.10
C VAL A 66 -7.29 3.95 17.46
N SER A 67 -6.49 4.94 17.06
CA SER A 67 -7.01 6.18 16.46
C SER A 67 -7.45 6.04 14.99
N GLY A 68 -7.11 4.93 14.33
CA GLY A 68 -7.42 4.68 12.93
C GLY A 68 -6.50 3.64 12.31
N VAL A 69 -6.55 3.51 10.99
CA VAL A 69 -5.67 2.64 10.21
C VAL A 69 -4.74 3.49 9.34
N PHE A 70 -3.44 3.19 9.41
CA PHE A 70 -2.41 3.98 8.77
C PHE A 70 -1.52 3.12 7.87
N PHE A 71 -0.86 3.77 6.93
CA PHE A 71 0.01 3.13 5.96
C PHE A 71 1.33 3.88 5.82
N ILE A 72 2.41 3.17 5.55
CA ILE A 72 3.73 3.76 5.31
C ILE A 72 4.00 3.73 3.82
N CYS A 73 4.33 4.89 3.25
CA CYS A 73 4.82 4.97 1.88
C CYS A 73 6.24 4.40 1.82
N PRO A 74 6.51 3.36 0.99
CA PRO A 74 7.83 2.74 0.93
C PRO A 74 8.91 3.67 0.34
N LEU A 75 8.52 4.68 -0.45
CA LEU A 75 9.46 5.60 -1.09
C LEU A 75 9.88 6.76 -0.19
N THR A 76 9.01 7.20 0.72
CA THR A 76 9.24 8.41 1.53
C THR A 76 9.27 8.14 3.04
N GLY A 77 8.86 6.94 3.49
CA GLY A 77 8.69 6.61 4.90
C GLY A 77 7.52 7.31 5.59
N LYS A 78 6.75 8.15 4.90
CA LYS A 78 5.65 8.92 5.49
C LYS A 78 4.48 8.02 5.87
N THR A 79 3.95 8.21 7.08
CA THR A 79 2.70 7.63 7.56
C THR A 79 1.49 8.38 7.01
N LEU A 80 0.52 7.64 6.47
CA LEU A 80 -0.58 8.15 5.65
C LEU A 80 -1.90 7.49 6.04
N ARG A 81 -3.00 8.22 5.88
CA ARG A 81 -4.34 7.63 5.96
C ARG A 81 -4.72 6.92 4.66
N LYS A 82 -5.77 6.08 4.71
CA LYS A 82 -6.29 5.35 3.55
C LYS A 82 -6.63 6.25 2.36
N THR A 83 -7.16 7.45 2.61
CA THR A 83 -7.57 8.43 1.58
C THR A 83 -6.40 9.14 0.91
N GLU A 84 -5.28 9.29 1.61
CA GLU A 84 -4.12 10.08 1.17
C GLU A 84 -3.10 9.22 0.41
N ARG A 85 -3.08 7.90 0.68
CA ARG A 85 -2.01 7.00 0.25
C ARG A 85 -1.79 6.95 -1.25
N GLU A 86 -2.86 6.97 -2.06
CA GLU A 86 -2.75 6.83 -3.52
C GLU A 86 -2.12 8.09 -4.12
N MET A 87 -2.62 9.27 -3.73
CA MET A 87 -2.09 10.56 -4.17
C MET A 87 -0.62 10.73 -3.78
N HIS A 88 -0.29 10.45 -2.51
CA HIS A 88 1.09 10.59 -2.02
C HIS A 88 2.06 9.65 -2.73
N ILE A 89 1.65 8.41 -3.04
CA ILE A 89 2.50 7.49 -3.84
C ILE A 89 2.73 8.04 -5.24
N LYS A 90 1.70 8.60 -5.88
CA LYS A 90 1.86 9.21 -7.21
C LYS A 90 2.88 10.35 -7.17
N GLU A 91 2.75 11.25 -6.22
CA GLU A 91 3.68 12.37 -6.03
C GLU A 91 5.11 11.88 -5.75
N ALA A 92 5.28 10.88 -4.88
CA ALA A 92 6.58 10.32 -4.56
C ALA A 92 7.28 9.71 -5.79
N ILE A 93 6.55 9.01 -6.66
CA ILE A 93 7.08 8.47 -7.91
C ILE A 93 7.49 9.60 -8.86
N LEU A 94 6.65 10.63 -9.00
CA LEU A 94 6.93 11.77 -9.88
C LEU A 94 8.19 12.54 -9.45
N MET A 95 8.39 12.73 -8.15
CA MET A 95 9.60 13.40 -7.62
C MET A 95 10.89 12.62 -7.93
N ARG A 96 10.79 11.29 -8.01
CA ARG A 96 11.93 10.39 -8.23
C ARG A 96 12.48 10.41 -9.66
N PHE A 97 11.75 10.98 -10.62
CA PHE A 97 12.24 11.19 -11.99
C PHE A 97 13.51 12.04 -12.05
N SER A 98 13.73 12.91 -11.06
CA SER A 98 14.96 13.72 -10.96
C SER A 98 16.20 12.90 -10.55
N GLU A 99 16.01 11.73 -9.95
CA GLU A 99 17.08 10.84 -9.48
C GLU A 99 17.36 9.70 -10.46
N ASP A 100 16.33 8.94 -10.83
CA ASP A 100 16.42 7.84 -11.79
C ASP A 100 15.11 7.80 -12.61
N ALA A 101 15.17 8.36 -13.83
CA ALA A 101 14.02 8.42 -14.74
C ALA A 101 13.57 7.03 -15.22
N ILE A 102 14.49 6.06 -15.34
CA ILE A 102 14.14 4.69 -15.71
C ILE A 102 13.38 4.03 -14.56
N GLU A 103 13.90 4.09 -13.33
CA GLU A 103 13.22 3.50 -12.18
C GLU A 103 11.84 4.14 -11.95
N ALA A 104 11.77 5.47 -11.98
CA ALA A 104 10.52 6.20 -11.75
C ALA A 104 9.45 5.87 -12.81
N SER A 105 9.82 5.77 -14.09
CA SER A 105 8.88 5.40 -15.15
C SER A 105 8.42 3.93 -15.06
N ILE A 106 9.31 3.00 -14.66
CA ILE A 106 8.91 1.61 -14.35
C ILE A 106 7.90 1.61 -13.20
N MET A 107 8.17 2.32 -12.10
CA MET A 107 7.24 2.44 -10.98
C MET A 107 5.90 3.04 -11.42
N MET A 108 5.91 4.05 -12.28
CA MET A 108 4.71 4.70 -12.81
C MET A 108 3.85 3.71 -13.62
N ILE A 109 4.46 2.97 -14.55
CA ILE A 109 3.80 1.96 -15.38
C ILE A 109 3.10 0.92 -14.52
N HIS A 110 3.79 0.36 -13.54
CA HIS A 110 3.22 -0.71 -12.70
C HIS A 110 2.23 -0.19 -11.66
N THR A 111 2.40 1.03 -11.17
CA THR A 111 1.62 1.54 -10.03
C THR A 111 0.33 2.24 -10.46
N PHE A 112 0.36 3.05 -11.53
CA PHE A 112 -0.76 3.91 -11.89
C PHE A 112 -1.82 3.16 -12.70
N ASN A 113 -1.40 2.10 -13.39
CA ASN A 113 -2.26 1.32 -14.26
C ASN A 113 -2.84 0.12 -13.49
N LYS A 114 -4.17 0.06 -13.36
CA LYS A 114 -4.87 -0.99 -12.60
C LYS A 114 -5.03 -2.31 -13.36
N ASP A 115 -5.13 -2.23 -14.68
CA ASP A 115 -5.36 -3.38 -15.57
C ASP A 115 -4.03 -4.05 -15.92
N LYS A 116 -3.74 -5.16 -15.23
CA LYS A 116 -2.48 -5.90 -15.38
C LYS A 116 -2.31 -6.52 -16.77
N GLU A 117 -3.40 -6.90 -17.42
CA GLU A 117 -3.35 -7.50 -18.77
C GLU A 117 -2.97 -6.44 -19.81
N LYS A 118 -3.52 -5.23 -19.70
CA LYS A 118 -3.12 -4.10 -20.55
C LYS A 118 -1.67 -3.68 -20.32
N VAL A 119 -1.24 -3.61 -19.07
CA VAL A 119 0.17 -3.34 -18.74
C VAL A 119 1.06 -4.37 -19.41
N LYS A 120 0.80 -5.66 -19.20
CA LYS A 120 1.59 -6.75 -19.81
C LYS A 120 1.62 -6.65 -21.34
N ALA A 121 0.48 -6.42 -21.98
CA ALA A 121 0.42 -6.26 -23.44
C ALA A 121 1.28 -5.08 -23.96
N ALA A 122 1.35 -3.98 -23.21
CA ALA A 122 2.22 -2.86 -23.53
C ALA A 122 3.70 -3.20 -23.33
N LEU A 123 4.04 -3.88 -22.22
CA LEU A 123 5.40 -4.34 -21.94
C LEU A 123 5.92 -5.29 -23.03
N ASP A 124 5.08 -6.19 -23.53
CA ASP A 124 5.41 -7.11 -24.62
C ASP A 124 5.75 -6.36 -25.92
N ILE A 125 5.06 -5.25 -26.21
CA ILE A 125 5.32 -4.43 -27.40
C ILE A 125 6.60 -3.62 -27.23
N ILE A 126 6.80 -2.99 -26.08
CA ILE A 126 8.04 -2.27 -25.77
C ILE A 126 9.24 -3.21 -25.83
N SER A 127 9.09 -4.44 -25.31
CA SER A 127 10.11 -5.49 -25.41
C SER A 127 10.46 -5.82 -26.84
N LYS A 128 9.47 -5.98 -27.72
CA LYS A 128 9.71 -6.20 -29.15
C LYS A 128 10.45 -5.04 -29.82
N TYR A 129 10.15 -3.80 -29.47
CA TYR A 129 10.89 -2.64 -30.01
C TYR A 129 12.36 -2.71 -29.62
N VAL A 130 12.67 -2.86 -28.34
CA VAL A 130 14.05 -2.91 -27.84
C VAL A 130 14.79 -4.13 -28.37
N GLU A 131 14.17 -5.30 -28.42
CA GLU A 131 14.77 -6.51 -28.98
C GLU A 131 15.13 -6.37 -30.46
N ASN A 132 14.27 -5.75 -31.26
CA ASN A 132 14.53 -5.54 -32.69
C ASN A 132 15.72 -4.58 -32.90
N ILE A 133 15.82 -3.54 -32.07
CA ILE A 133 16.94 -2.60 -32.05
C ILE A 133 18.23 -3.33 -31.64
N CYS A 134 18.19 -4.16 -30.60
CA CYS A 134 19.35 -4.93 -30.14
C CYS A 134 19.83 -5.97 -31.17
N LYS A 135 18.91 -6.57 -31.93
CA LYS A 135 19.23 -7.54 -32.99
C LYS A 135 19.79 -6.87 -34.24
N ASN A 136 19.29 -5.67 -34.57
CA ASN A 136 19.65 -4.95 -35.81
C ASN A 136 19.98 -3.47 -35.50
N PRO A 137 21.10 -3.17 -34.81
CA PRO A 137 21.37 -1.83 -34.28
C PRO A 137 21.68 -0.77 -35.35
N THR A 138 22.17 -1.20 -36.51
CA THR A 138 22.48 -0.32 -37.65
C THR A 138 21.23 0.05 -38.46
N GLU A 139 20.12 -0.67 -38.28
CA GLU A 139 18.94 -0.51 -39.12
C GLU A 139 17.97 0.54 -38.54
N GLU A 140 17.95 1.72 -39.17
CA GLU A 140 17.17 2.88 -38.71
C GLU A 140 15.68 2.63 -38.56
N LYS A 141 15.08 1.75 -39.38
CA LYS A 141 13.64 1.51 -39.36
C LYS A 141 13.16 0.98 -38.00
N TYR A 142 14.02 0.24 -37.28
CA TYR A 142 13.70 -0.31 -35.97
C TYR A 142 13.89 0.70 -34.84
N ARG A 143 14.63 1.78 -35.09
CA ARG A 143 14.86 2.86 -34.14
C ARG A 143 13.81 3.96 -34.20
N LYS A 144 12.79 3.82 -35.06
CA LYS A 144 11.72 4.81 -35.26
C LYS A 144 10.38 4.17 -34.89
N ILE A 145 9.65 4.78 -33.95
CA ILE A 145 8.30 4.36 -33.55
C ILE A 145 7.32 5.46 -33.93
N LYS A 146 6.39 5.15 -34.83
CA LYS A 146 5.33 6.08 -35.30
C LYS A 146 4.22 6.18 -34.25
N LEU A 147 3.97 7.39 -33.70
CA LEU A 147 2.95 7.57 -32.65
C LEU A 147 1.52 7.36 -33.15
N SER A 148 1.26 7.56 -34.44
CA SER A 148 -0.06 7.32 -35.05
C SER A 148 -0.31 5.85 -35.41
N ASN A 149 0.65 4.95 -35.14
CA ASN A 149 0.43 3.52 -35.33
C ASN A 149 -0.68 3.02 -34.39
N LYS A 150 -1.71 2.37 -34.94
CA LYS A 150 -2.87 1.88 -34.16
C LYS A 150 -2.46 0.98 -33.00
N VAL A 151 -1.51 0.07 -33.21
CA VAL A 151 -1.04 -0.84 -32.15
C VAL A 151 -0.36 -0.07 -31.03
N PHE A 152 0.45 0.94 -31.37
CA PHE A 152 1.07 1.81 -30.38
C PHE A 152 0.02 2.60 -29.60
N GLN A 153 -0.93 3.25 -30.29
CA GLN A 153 -1.97 4.08 -29.66
C GLN A 153 -2.86 3.28 -28.72
N GLU A 154 -3.35 2.12 -29.16
CA GLU A 154 -4.33 1.34 -28.41
C GLU A 154 -3.72 0.57 -27.23
N LYS A 155 -2.44 0.18 -27.32
CA LYS A 155 -1.80 -0.70 -26.34
C LYS A 155 -0.70 -0.05 -25.52
N VAL A 156 0.13 0.80 -26.13
CA VAL A 156 1.28 1.41 -25.44
C VAL A 156 0.89 2.79 -24.91
N SER A 157 0.38 3.68 -25.77
CA SER A 157 0.10 5.08 -25.43
C SER A 157 -0.98 5.25 -24.34
N VAL A 158 -1.85 4.26 -24.14
CA VAL A 158 -2.87 4.28 -23.07
C VAL A 158 -2.30 4.00 -21.68
N ILE A 159 -1.08 3.50 -21.59
CA ILE A 159 -0.42 3.16 -20.32
C ILE A 159 0.34 4.38 -19.81
N GLU A 160 -0.07 4.89 -18.65
CA GLU A 160 0.63 5.98 -17.95
C GLU A 160 2.07 5.56 -17.64
N GLY A 161 3.07 6.38 -17.98
CA GLY A 161 4.50 6.10 -17.76
C GLY A 161 5.21 5.46 -18.96
N SER A 162 4.48 4.97 -19.98
CA SER A 162 5.08 4.29 -21.13
C SER A 162 5.93 5.21 -22.02
N ARG A 163 5.46 6.44 -22.26
CA ARG A 163 6.20 7.44 -23.05
C ARG A 163 7.42 7.92 -22.28
N GLU A 164 7.27 8.16 -20.98
CA GLU A 164 8.34 8.58 -20.08
C GLU A 164 9.43 7.51 -20.00
N TYR A 165 9.05 6.23 -19.97
CA TYR A 165 10.00 5.12 -20.02
C TYR A 165 10.77 5.07 -21.34
N LEU A 166 10.08 5.20 -22.48
CA LEU A 166 10.75 5.25 -23.80
C LEU A 166 11.70 6.44 -23.89
N GLN A 167 11.31 7.61 -23.38
CA GLN A 167 12.20 8.78 -23.33
C GLN A 167 13.41 8.54 -22.43
N ALA A 168 13.23 7.90 -21.28
CA ALA A 168 14.32 7.55 -20.37
C ALA A 168 15.28 6.52 -20.99
N LEU A 169 14.81 5.65 -21.90
CA LEU A 169 15.67 4.77 -22.71
C LEU A 169 16.46 5.51 -23.80
N GLY A 170 16.24 6.82 -23.98
CA GLY A 170 16.91 7.66 -24.98
C GLY A 170 16.12 7.93 -26.25
N PHE A 171 14.83 7.58 -26.32
CA PHE A 171 14.00 7.96 -27.46
C PHE A 171 13.64 9.45 -27.41
N GLU A 172 13.83 10.15 -28.52
CA GLU A 172 13.53 11.56 -28.69
C GLU A 172 12.26 11.75 -29.52
N SER A 173 11.41 12.71 -29.12
CA SER A 173 10.19 13.04 -29.86
C SER A 173 10.53 13.96 -31.02
N THR A 174 10.35 13.50 -32.26
CA THR A 174 10.66 14.25 -33.48
C THR A 174 9.47 14.26 -34.43
N THR A 175 9.15 15.40 -35.03
CA THR A 175 8.19 15.51 -36.13
C THR A 175 8.92 15.36 -37.47
N LEU A 176 8.51 14.38 -38.26
CA LEU A 176 9.09 14.09 -39.58
C LEU A 176 8.04 14.30 -40.67
N GLN A 177 8.46 14.76 -41.84
CA GLN A 177 7.58 14.80 -43.02
C GLN A 177 7.38 13.38 -43.55
N VAL A 178 6.15 13.08 -43.96
CA VAL A 178 5.84 11.78 -44.59
C VAL A 178 6.16 11.88 -46.07
N ASP A 179 6.96 10.94 -46.58
CA ASP A 179 7.35 10.91 -48.00
C ASP A 179 6.12 11.03 -48.91
N GLY A 180 6.05 12.13 -49.68
CA GLY A 180 5.01 12.38 -50.68
C GLY A 180 3.78 13.16 -50.23
N GLU A 181 3.73 13.70 -49.01
CA GLU A 181 2.61 14.52 -48.53
C GLU A 181 3.09 15.72 -47.69
N ASP A 182 2.35 16.86 -47.72
CA ASP A 182 2.61 18.04 -46.87
C ASP A 182 2.26 17.81 -45.37
N ARG A 183 2.03 16.55 -44.98
CA ARG A 183 1.71 16.19 -43.59
C ARG A 183 2.98 15.87 -42.81
N THR A 184 3.02 16.33 -41.58
CA THR A 184 4.04 15.95 -40.59
C THR A 184 3.45 14.92 -39.64
N GLU A 185 4.28 13.97 -39.21
CA GLU A 185 3.91 12.94 -38.24
C GLU A 185 4.92 12.90 -37.09
N GLU A 186 4.43 12.63 -35.88
CA GLU A 186 5.28 12.45 -34.70
C GLU A 186 5.85 11.03 -34.63
N PHE A 187 7.15 10.96 -34.33
CA PHE A 187 7.90 9.74 -34.08
C PHE A 187 8.67 9.83 -32.76
N LEU A 188 8.81 8.70 -32.08
CA LEU A 188 9.87 8.48 -31.10
C LEU A 188 11.05 7.86 -31.85
N VAL A 189 12.19 8.55 -31.84
CA VAL A 189 13.39 8.14 -32.57
C VAL A 189 14.51 7.90 -31.56
N LEU A 190 15.11 6.72 -31.60
CA LEU A 190 16.31 6.40 -30.84
C LEU A 190 17.54 6.72 -31.70
N PRO A 191 18.45 7.60 -31.25
CA PRO A 191 19.73 7.84 -31.93
C PRO A 191 20.54 6.53 -32.08
N ALA A 192 21.57 6.55 -32.92
CA ALA A 192 22.47 5.40 -33.03
C ALA A 192 23.11 5.10 -31.67
N GLN A 193 23.02 3.85 -31.24
CA GLN A 193 23.49 3.39 -29.93
C GLN A 193 24.81 2.63 -30.10
N GLU A 194 25.73 2.85 -29.16
CA GLU A 194 26.96 2.06 -29.02
C GLU A 194 26.68 0.71 -28.36
N SER A 195 27.65 -0.21 -28.41
CA SER A 195 27.47 -1.57 -27.87
C SER A 195 27.11 -1.59 -26.39
N GLU A 196 27.73 -0.72 -25.58
CA GLU A 196 27.44 -0.62 -24.15
C GLU A 196 26.02 -0.13 -23.87
N ALA A 197 25.54 0.87 -24.61
CA ALA A 197 24.18 1.38 -24.49
C ALA A 197 23.13 0.30 -24.86
N LEU A 198 23.42 -0.54 -25.87
CA LEU A 198 22.55 -1.67 -26.24
C LEU A 198 22.48 -2.74 -25.14
N GLU A 199 23.57 -2.97 -24.40
CA GLU A 199 23.56 -3.86 -23.23
C GLU A 199 22.73 -3.26 -22.09
N GLN A 200 22.88 -1.96 -21.83
CA GLN A 200 22.05 -1.25 -20.83
C GLN A 200 20.56 -1.31 -21.17
N LEU A 201 20.18 -1.14 -22.44
CA LEU A 201 18.78 -1.29 -22.89
C LEU A 201 18.18 -2.65 -22.51
N LYS A 202 18.95 -3.74 -22.61
CA LYS A 202 18.51 -5.08 -22.21
C LYS A 202 18.30 -5.18 -20.69
N VAL A 203 19.21 -4.60 -19.91
CA VAL A 203 19.09 -4.56 -18.45
C VAL A 203 17.86 -3.75 -18.02
N HIS A 204 17.61 -2.60 -18.65
CA HIS A 204 16.43 -1.79 -18.38
C HIS A 204 15.13 -2.52 -18.74
N LEU A 205 15.11 -3.27 -19.84
CA LEU A 205 13.99 -4.13 -20.20
C LEU A 205 13.70 -5.18 -19.13
N GLU A 206 14.73 -5.85 -18.64
CA GLU A 206 14.58 -6.85 -17.58
C GLU A 206 14.03 -6.23 -16.30
N ARG A 207 14.50 -5.02 -15.93
CA ARG A 207 13.95 -4.23 -14.81
C ARG A 207 12.48 -3.89 -15.02
N LEU A 208 12.09 -3.48 -16.23
CA LEU A 208 10.69 -3.18 -16.57
C LEU A 208 9.80 -4.42 -16.43
N GLN A 209 10.24 -5.58 -16.90
CA GLN A 209 9.48 -6.83 -16.84
C GLN A 209 9.33 -7.38 -15.41
N LYS A 210 10.38 -7.25 -14.59
CA LYS A 210 10.38 -7.66 -13.18
C LYS A 210 9.81 -6.60 -12.23
N GLY A 211 9.41 -5.44 -12.75
CA GLY A 211 8.88 -4.34 -11.95
C GLY A 211 7.61 -4.75 -11.21
N GLU A 212 7.44 -4.22 -10.00
CA GLU A 212 6.26 -4.44 -9.18
C GLU A 212 5.58 -3.10 -8.83
N PRO A 213 4.25 -3.08 -8.65
CA PRO A 213 3.53 -1.88 -8.25
C PRO A 213 3.96 -1.42 -6.86
N VAL A 214 4.21 -0.12 -6.71
CA VAL A 214 4.48 0.49 -5.41
C VAL A 214 3.18 0.58 -4.62
N ARG A 215 3.11 -0.13 -3.50
CA ARG A 215 1.95 -0.14 -2.60
C ARG A 215 2.35 0.36 -1.21
N ALA A 216 1.49 1.17 -0.61
CA ALA A 216 1.68 1.59 0.78
C ALA A 216 1.57 0.35 1.68
N LYS A 217 2.54 0.18 2.58
CA LYS A 217 2.55 -0.94 3.53
C LYS A 217 1.67 -0.58 4.72
N LEU A 218 0.91 -1.53 5.26
CA LEU A 218 0.13 -1.28 6.47
C LEU A 218 1.08 -0.91 7.62
N ASP A 219 0.83 0.22 8.27
CA ASP A 219 1.52 0.58 9.50
C ASP A 219 0.94 -0.25 10.64
N ARG A 220 1.79 -1.05 11.30
CA ARG A 220 1.37 -1.88 12.44
C ARG A 220 0.95 -1.02 13.62
N GLN A 221 1.45 0.21 13.70
CA GLN A 221 1.34 1.08 14.86
C GLN A 221 1.68 0.33 16.15
N THR A 222 2.85 -0.32 16.16
CA THR A 222 3.32 -1.14 17.26
C THR A 222 3.27 -0.36 18.58
N GLN A 223 2.55 -0.89 19.55
CA GLN A 223 2.41 -0.28 20.87
C GLN A 223 2.61 -1.33 21.95
N VAL A 224 3.22 -0.93 23.06
CA VAL A 224 3.38 -1.79 24.25
C VAL A 224 2.60 -1.17 25.40
N PHE A 225 1.87 -2.02 26.10
CA PHE A 225 1.10 -1.63 27.27
C PHE A 225 1.52 -2.45 28.48
N ARG A 226 1.44 -1.82 29.65
CA ARG A 226 1.55 -2.51 30.95
C ARG A 226 0.41 -3.52 31.13
N PRO A 227 0.59 -4.52 32.01
CA PRO A 227 -0.46 -5.46 32.37
C PRO A 227 -1.75 -4.73 32.75
N SER A 228 -2.86 -5.07 32.10
CA SER A 228 -4.15 -4.43 32.35
C SER A 228 -5.30 -5.43 32.19
N LYS A 229 -6.33 -5.26 33.01
CA LYS A 229 -7.59 -6.02 32.91
C LYS A 229 -8.39 -5.64 31.66
N HIS A 230 -8.16 -4.45 31.11
CA HIS A 230 -8.80 -3.97 29.88
C HIS A 230 -8.17 -4.56 28.60
N ALA A 231 -7.19 -5.47 28.73
CA ALA A 231 -6.54 -6.13 27.59
C ALA A 231 -7.51 -6.82 26.62
N THR A 232 -8.64 -7.32 27.13
CA THR A 232 -9.67 -8.00 26.34
C THR A 232 -10.76 -7.05 25.82
N HIS A 233 -10.75 -5.78 26.23
CA HIS A 233 -11.71 -4.78 25.76
C HIS A 233 -11.21 -4.14 24.47
N PHE A 234 -12.02 -4.22 23.41
CA PHE A 234 -11.69 -3.71 22.09
C PHE A 234 -12.79 -2.77 21.60
N GLU A 235 -12.40 -1.54 21.29
CA GLU A 235 -13.26 -0.57 20.61
C GLU A 235 -12.57 -0.13 19.32
N LEU A 236 -13.14 -0.53 18.17
CA LEU A 236 -12.50 -0.31 16.89
C LEU A 236 -13.14 0.83 16.11
N PRO A 237 -12.35 1.68 15.44
CA PRO A 237 -12.87 2.67 14.52
C PRO A 237 -13.62 2.05 13.33
N PRO A 238 -14.52 2.80 12.67
CA PRO A 238 -15.24 2.34 11.48
C PRO A 238 -14.34 1.83 10.35
N ASP A 239 -13.10 2.32 10.25
CA ASP A 239 -12.11 1.90 9.26
C ASP A 239 -11.82 0.38 9.26
N PHE A 240 -12.05 -0.31 10.38
CA PHE A 240 -11.85 -1.76 10.53
C PHE A 240 -12.92 -2.60 9.80
N TYR A 241 -14.07 -2.01 9.51
CA TYR A 241 -15.25 -2.70 8.99
C TYR A 241 -15.40 -2.49 7.48
N ASN A 242 -15.90 -3.50 6.77
CA ASN A 242 -16.27 -3.39 5.36
C ASN A 242 -17.65 -2.76 5.12
N LEU A 243 -18.46 -2.67 6.17
CA LEU A 243 -19.85 -2.22 6.10
C LEU A 243 -19.93 -0.79 6.56
N THR A 244 -20.47 0.07 5.71
CA THR A 244 -20.96 1.38 6.13
C THR A 244 -22.04 1.20 7.20
N ALA A 245 -22.22 2.18 8.10
CA ALA A 245 -23.24 2.10 9.17
C ALA A 245 -24.66 1.83 8.64
N GLU A 246 -24.94 2.19 7.40
CA GLU A 246 -26.20 1.95 6.69
C GLU A 246 -26.39 0.48 6.28
N GLU A 247 -25.31 -0.23 5.98
CA GLU A 247 -25.34 -1.65 5.63
C GLU A 247 -25.47 -2.54 6.88
N LEU A 248 -24.95 -2.09 8.03
CA LEU A 248 -25.16 -2.76 9.31
C LEU A 248 -26.63 -2.75 9.75
N LYS A 249 -27.37 -1.64 9.54
CA LYS A 249 -28.82 -1.57 9.79
C LYS A 249 -29.61 -2.51 8.87
N ARG A 250 -29.24 -2.59 7.59
CA ARG A 250 -29.84 -3.53 6.63
C ARG A 250 -29.54 -4.98 7.01
N GLU A 251 -28.33 -5.26 7.48
CA GLU A 251 -27.94 -6.59 7.95
C GLU A 251 -28.71 -6.98 9.21
N GLN A 252 -29.01 -6.04 10.11
CA GLN A 252 -29.82 -6.29 11.30
C GLN A 252 -31.28 -6.63 10.95
N GLN A 253 -31.87 -5.94 9.95
CA GLN A 253 -33.20 -6.25 9.39
C GLN A 253 -33.23 -7.63 8.70
N LEU A 254 -32.20 -7.95 7.91
CA LEU A 254 -32.04 -9.26 7.30
C LEU A 254 -31.81 -10.36 8.35
N LYS A 255 -31.08 -10.08 9.44
CA LYS A 255 -30.89 -11.03 10.55
C LYS A 255 -32.21 -11.30 11.27
N SER A 256 -33.08 -10.31 11.49
CA SER A 256 -34.43 -10.58 12.01
C SER A 256 -35.26 -11.46 11.06
N GLU A 257 -35.23 -11.19 9.75
CA GLU A 257 -35.94 -12.01 8.76
C GLU A 257 -35.37 -13.44 8.62
N ILE A 258 -34.06 -13.61 8.81
CA ILE A 258 -33.37 -14.91 8.78
C ILE A 258 -33.62 -15.70 10.06
N VAL A 259 -33.68 -15.04 11.22
CA VAL A 259 -34.06 -15.67 12.50
C VAL A 259 -35.51 -16.19 12.42
N GLU A 260 -36.42 -15.46 11.80
CA GLU A 260 -37.79 -15.93 11.51
C GLU A 260 -37.81 -17.13 10.54
N ARG A 261 -36.88 -17.19 9.58
CA ARG A 261 -36.75 -18.32 8.62
C ARG A 261 -35.97 -19.54 9.16
N ASN A 262 -35.22 -19.40 10.25
CA ASN A 262 -34.29 -20.41 10.77
C ASN A 262 -34.92 -21.52 11.63
N THR A 263 -36.24 -21.69 11.59
CA THR A 263 -36.91 -22.90 12.10
C THR A 263 -36.68 -24.14 11.20
N MET A 264 -35.91 -24.00 10.10
CA MET A 264 -35.64 -25.06 9.12
C MET A 264 -34.16 -25.50 9.08
N LEU A 265 -33.95 -26.80 8.85
CA LEU A 265 -32.63 -27.44 8.74
C LEU A 265 -31.76 -26.77 7.67
N ARG A 266 -30.61 -26.22 8.09
CA ARG A 266 -29.63 -25.58 7.21
C ARG A 266 -28.74 -26.61 6.52
N THR A 267 -28.57 -26.49 5.21
CA THR A 267 -27.63 -27.29 4.42
C THR A 267 -26.18 -26.87 4.68
N LYS A 268 -25.22 -27.78 4.47
CA LYS A 268 -23.77 -27.51 4.59
C LYS A 268 -23.34 -26.29 3.77
N ALA A 269 -23.86 -26.17 2.53
CA ALA A 269 -23.57 -25.06 1.64
C ALA A 269 -24.06 -23.69 2.16
N MET A 270 -25.18 -23.65 2.89
CA MET A 270 -25.65 -22.41 3.51
C MET A 270 -24.74 -21.97 4.66
N ARG A 271 -24.25 -22.91 5.48
CA ARG A 271 -23.34 -22.61 6.59
C ARG A 271 -22.00 -22.06 6.08
N GLU A 272 -21.42 -22.72 5.08
CA GLU A 272 -20.15 -22.31 4.48
C GLU A 272 -20.23 -20.93 3.81
N LYS A 273 -21.36 -20.65 3.13
CA LYS A 273 -21.61 -19.33 2.52
C LYS A 273 -21.79 -18.22 3.57
N ASP A 274 -22.47 -18.52 4.68
CA ASP A 274 -22.63 -17.58 5.80
C ASP A 274 -21.28 -17.29 6.47
N GLU A 275 -20.47 -18.32 6.73
CA GLU A 275 -19.11 -18.19 7.28
C GLU A 275 -18.21 -17.36 6.35
N GLN A 276 -18.27 -17.61 5.04
CA GLN A 276 -17.49 -16.86 4.07
C GLN A 276 -17.91 -15.38 3.99
N ARG A 277 -19.20 -15.08 4.23
CA ARG A 277 -19.70 -13.71 4.32
C ARG A 277 -19.20 -13.01 5.58
N GLU A 278 -19.28 -13.66 6.73
CA GLU A 278 -18.79 -13.10 8.00
C GLU A 278 -17.26 -12.86 7.96
N ARG A 279 -16.49 -13.74 7.30
CA ARG A 279 -15.03 -13.54 7.09
C ARG A 279 -14.67 -12.32 6.25
N ARG A 280 -15.57 -11.87 5.37
CA ARG A 280 -15.39 -10.67 4.53
C ARG A 280 -15.85 -9.40 5.23
N LYS A 281 -16.30 -9.47 6.47
CA LYS A 281 -16.83 -8.32 7.22
C LYS A 281 -15.76 -7.32 7.66
N TYR A 282 -14.51 -7.76 7.74
CA TYR A 282 -13.41 -6.96 8.28
C TYR A 282 -12.25 -6.89 7.29
N ASN A 283 -11.68 -5.70 7.13
CA ASN A 283 -10.46 -5.50 6.34
C ASN A 283 -9.21 -5.61 7.20
N TYR A 284 -9.34 -5.33 8.49
CA TYR A 284 -8.24 -5.23 9.43
C TYR A 284 -8.56 -6.00 10.71
N ALA A 285 -7.51 -6.38 11.43
CA ALA A 285 -7.58 -7.00 12.73
C ALA A 285 -6.64 -6.25 13.70
N LEU A 286 -7.13 -5.92 14.89
CA LEU A 286 -6.31 -5.39 15.97
C LEU A 286 -5.92 -6.54 16.91
N LEU A 287 -4.65 -6.90 16.93
CA LEU A 287 -4.18 -8.02 17.73
C LEU A 287 -3.37 -7.53 18.91
N ARG A 288 -3.63 -8.13 20.06
CA ARG A 288 -2.84 -7.98 21.28
C ARG A 288 -2.19 -9.32 21.61
N VAL A 289 -0.93 -9.30 22.01
CA VAL A 289 -0.19 -10.49 22.46
C VAL A 289 0.24 -10.23 23.90
N ARG A 290 -0.30 -11.00 24.84
CA ARG A 290 0.16 -11.03 26.23
C ARG A 290 1.45 -11.82 26.29
N LEU A 291 2.49 -11.16 26.78
CA LEU A 291 3.82 -11.70 26.93
C LEU A 291 4.01 -12.34 28.32
N PRO A 292 5.06 -13.17 28.53
CA PRO A 292 5.35 -13.81 29.82
C PRO A 292 5.64 -12.84 30.97
N ASP A 293 6.05 -11.61 30.67
CA ASP A 293 6.21 -10.51 31.65
C ASP A 293 4.90 -9.74 31.88
N GLU A 294 3.78 -10.29 31.40
CA GLU A 294 2.41 -9.73 31.43
C GLU A 294 2.22 -8.45 30.61
N ASN A 295 3.28 -7.93 29.97
CA ASN A 295 3.15 -6.80 29.06
C ASN A 295 2.36 -7.20 27.82
N ILE A 296 1.70 -6.22 27.20
CA ILE A 296 0.81 -6.44 26.08
C ILE A 296 1.39 -5.74 24.86
N LEU A 297 1.77 -6.51 23.86
CA LEU A 297 2.17 -6.01 22.55
C LEU A 297 0.95 -5.89 21.65
N GLN A 298 0.70 -4.73 21.07
CA GLN A 298 -0.43 -4.46 20.18
C GLN A 298 0.05 -4.11 18.77
N GLY A 299 -0.65 -4.63 17.76
CA GLY A 299 -0.42 -4.29 16.37
C GLY A 299 -1.67 -4.41 15.50
N THR A 300 -1.71 -3.64 14.42
CA THR A 300 -2.79 -3.66 13.42
C THR A 300 -2.37 -4.49 12.20
N PHE A 301 -3.27 -5.35 11.73
CA PHE A 301 -3.04 -6.30 10.63
C PHE A 301 -4.15 -6.22 9.59
N LEU A 302 -3.90 -6.64 8.35
CA LEU A 302 -5.00 -6.95 7.42
C LEU A 302 -5.65 -8.25 7.88
N ALA A 303 -6.98 -8.33 7.81
CA ALA A 303 -7.71 -9.52 8.24
C ALA A 303 -7.34 -10.77 7.42
N TRP A 304 -6.85 -10.59 6.19
CA TRP A 304 -6.41 -11.65 5.29
C TRP A 304 -4.90 -11.93 5.33
N GLU A 305 -4.15 -11.25 6.21
CA GLU A 305 -2.75 -11.61 6.39
C GLU A 305 -2.61 -13.01 6.95
N ARG A 306 -1.49 -13.67 6.62
CA ARG A 306 -1.17 -15.00 7.14
C ARG A 306 -0.74 -14.93 8.60
N VAL A 307 -0.97 -16.01 9.35
CA VAL A 307 -0.49 -16.18 10.72
C VAL A 307 1.04 -15.95 10.83
N ALA A 308 1.81 -16.34 9.81
CA ALA A 308 3.25 -16.06 9.74
C ALA A 308 3.62 -14.57 9.89
N ALA A 309 2.77 -13.65 9.42
CA ALA A 309 3.01 -12.21 9.57
C ALA A 309 2.89 -11.74 11.03
N LEU A 310 2.00 -12.38 11.82
CA LEU A 310 1.88 -12.14 13.25
C LEU A 310 3.11 -12.67 13.99
N TYR A 311 3.58 -13.88 13.66
CA TYR A 311 4.80 -14.44 14.22
C TYR A 311 6.01 -13.54 13.92
N GLN A 312 6.19 -13.11 12.68
CA GLN A 312 7.26 -12.19 12.31
C GLN A 312 7.18 -10.87 13.09
N PHE A 313 5.98 -10.30 13.24
CA PHE A 313 5.77 -9.07 14.02
C PHE A 313 6.19 -9.25 15.49
N VAL A 314 5.85 -10.38 16.11
CA VAL A 314 6.27 -10.67 17.48
C VAL A 314 7.80 -10.84 17.53
N ARG A 315 8.40 -11.63 16.63
CA ARG A 315 9.87 -11.81 16.52
C ARG A 315 10.59 -10.47 16.41
N ASP A 316 10.10 -9.57 15.57
CA ASP A 316 10.70 -8.24 15.34
C ASP A 316 10.62 -7.33 16.57
N SER A 317 9.69 -7.61 17.50
CA SER A 317 9.50 -6.85 18.74
C SER A 317 10.33 -7.38 19.91
N LEU A 318 10.79 -8.64 19.83
CA LEU A 318 11.59 -9.30 20.86
C LEU A 318 13.08 -8.99 20.75
N GLU A 319 13.79 -8.95 21.88
CA GLU A 319 15.25 -8.85 21.91
C GLU A 319 15.89 -10.15 21.37
N ASN A 320 15.35 -11.30 21.79
CA ASN A 320 15.77 -12.63 21.35
C ASN A 320 14.76 -13.27 20.40
N GLY A 321 14.39 -12.57 19.32
CA GLY A 321 13.39 -13.02 18.34
C GLY A 321 13.73 -14.31 17.57
N TRP A 322 14.96 -14.81 17.70
CA TRP A 322 15.40 -16.09 17.12
C TRP A 322 14.88 -17.31 17.89
N GLN A 323 14.50 -17.16 19.16
CA GLN A 323 14.03 -18.29 19.97
C GLN A 323 12.63 -18.77 19.52
N PRO A 324 12.38 -20.09 19.47
CA PRO A 324 11.05 -20.63 19.19
C PRO A 324 10.03 -20.27 20.27
N PHE A 325 8.83 -19.87 19.86
CA PHE A 325 7.70 -19.60 20.74
C PHE A 325 6.39 -20.03 20.10
N GLU A 326 5.36 -20.15 20.93
CA GLU A 326 4.00 -20.47 20.52
C GLU A 326 3.06 -19.30 20.81
N LEU A 327 2.07 -19.12 19.93
CA LEU A 327 0.95 -18.19 20.14
C LEU A 327 -0.35 -18.96 20.29
N MET A 328 -1.05 -18.72 21.40
CA MET A 328 -2.36 -19.29 21.68
C MET A 328 -3.45 -18.24 21.43
N ALA A 329 -4.37 -18.57 20.54
CA ALA A 329 -5.56 -17.77 20.27
C ALA A 329 -6.58 -17.86 21.42
N PRO A 330 -7.54 -16.92 21.50
CA PRO A 330 -8.67 -17.03 22.42
C PRO A 330 -9.36 -18.39 22.29
N GLY A 331 -9.61 -19.07 23.41
CA GLY A 331 -10.16 -20.43 23.42
C GLY A 331 -9.11 -21.55 23.45
N GLY A 332 -7.82 -21.22 23.52
CA GLY A 332 -6.74 -22.20 23.73
C GLY A 332 -6.26 -22.90 22.46
N GLN A 333 -6.71 -22.46 21.29
CA GLN A 333 -6.19 -22.95 20.02
C GLN A 333 -4.75 -22.47 19.83
N LYS A 334 -3.81 -23.40 19.69
CA LYS A 334 -2.44 -23.09 19.27
C LYS A 334 -2.43 -22.73 17.79
N LEU A 335 -1.81 -21.60 17.45
CA LEU A 335 -1.61 -21.17 16.08
C LEU A 335 -0.28 -21.73 15.58
N LYS A 336 -0.26 -22.35 14.40
CA LYS A 336 0.99 -22.84 13.80
C LYS A 336 1.52 -21.82 12.79
N GLU A 337 2.83 -21.59 12.82
CA GLU A 337 3.48 -20.63 11.93
C GLU A 337 3.54 -21.13 10.48
N GLU A 338 3.65 -22.46 10.29
CA GLU A 338 3.79 -23.12 9.00
C GLU A 338 2.46 -23.22 8.23
N GLU A 339 1.35 -23.01 8.91
CA GLU A 339 0.03 -23.05 8.29
C GLU A 339 -0.23 -21.74 7.51
N GLU A 340 -0.55 -21.85 6.22
CA GLU A 340 -0.89 -20.68 5.36
C GLU A 340 -2.27 -20.07 5.67
N LEU A 341 -2.78 -20.25 6.89
CA LEU A 341 -4.08 -19.73 7.31
C LEU A 341 -4.03 -18.21 7.48
N ALA A 342 -5.11 -17.56 7.04
CA ALA A 342 -5.29 -16.14 7.27
C ALA A 342 -5.88 -15.84 8.66
N LEU A 343 -5.61 -14.66 9.20
CA LEU A 343 -6.02 -14.27 10.56
C LEU A 343 -7.55 -14.34 10.76
N ASN A 344 -8.35 -13.97 9.75
CA ASN A 344 -9.80 -14.09 9.80
C ASN A 344 -10.30 -15.56 9.78
N GLU A 345 -9.50 -16.49 9.27
CA GLU A 345 -9.82 -17.93 9.28
C GLU A 345 -9.56 -18.54 10.66
N CYS A 346 -8.62 -17.97 11.41
CA CYS A 346 -8.35 -18.29 12.80
C CYS A 346 -9.26 -17.55 13.79
N ASN A 347 -10.31 -16.86 13.31
CA ASN A 347 -11.21 -16.03 14.14
C ASN A 347 -10.50 -14.92 14.93
N LEU A 348 -9.38 -14.40 14.42
CA LEU A 348 -8.62 -13.32 15.06
C LEU A 348 -9.10 -11.93 14.63
N ALA A 349 -9.90 -11.85 13.57
CA ALA A 349 -10.55 -10.61 13.13
C ALA A 349 -11.95 -10.48 13.78
N PRO A 350 -12.35 -9.28 14.23
CA PRO A 350 -11.69 -7.98 14.02
C PRO A 350 -10.69 -7.60 15.12
N ALA A 351 -10.70 -8.30 16.26
CA ALA A 351 -9.70 -8.13 17.30
C ALA A 351 -9.60 -9.37 18.19
N ALA A 352 -8.39 -9.64 18.69
CA ALA A 352 -8.13 -10.76 19.57
C ALA A 352 -6.96 -10.49 20.53
N LEU A 353 -7.02 -11.09 21.72
CA LEU A 353 -5.92 -11.17 22.66
C LEU A 353 -5.34 -12.58 22.64
N LEU A 354 -4.10 -12.71 22.18
CA LEU A 354 -3.34 -13.95 22.18
C LEU A 354 -2.44 -14.05 23.41
N THR A 355 -2.09 -15.27 23.78
CA THR A 355 -1.11 -15.54 24.84
C THR A 355 0.15 -16.10 24.22
N PHE A 356 1.29 -15.49 24.54
CA PHE A 356 2.61 -15.97 24.15
C PHE A 356 3.14 -16.96 25.19
N SER A 357 3.79 -18.01 24.72
CA SER A 357 4.61 -18.89 25.56
C SER A 357 5.87 -19.31 24.83
N TRP A 358 6.99 -19.33 25.52
CA TRP A 358 8.22 -19.91 24.99
C TRP A 358 8.09 -21.42 24.79
N ASP A 359 8.83 -21.98 23.85
CA ASP A 359 8.94 -23.42 23.71
C ASP A 359 9.52 -24.04 24.99
N ALA A 360 8.78 -24.99 25.57
CA ALA A 360 9.10 -25.57 26.87
C ALA A 360 10.41 -26.37 26.86
N ALA A 361 10.74 -27.03 25.74
CA ALA A 361 11.98 -27.80 25.62
C ALA A 361 13.18 -26.85 25.59
N VAL A 362 13.09 -25.79 24.79
CA VAL A 362 14.16 -24.78 24.69
C VAL A 362 14.36 -24.05 26.02
N GLN A 363 13.28 -23.73 26.74
CA GLN A 363 13.40 -23.11 28.07
C GLN A 363 14.04 -24.04 29.10
N ALA A 364 13.75 -25.35 29.05
CA ALA A 364 14.38 -26.33 29.93
C ALA A 364 15.90 -26.40 29.69
N ASP A 365 16.34 -26.37 28.43
CA ASP A 365 17.76 -26.37 28.07
C ASP A 365 18.48 -25.09 28.51
N ILE A 366 17.86 -23.91 28.32
CA ILE A 366 18.40 -22.62 28.77
C ILE A 366 18.52 -22.58 30.30
N ALA A 367 17.50 -23.08 31.00
CA ALA A 367 17.51 -23.16 32.46
C ALA A 367 18.60 -24.12 32.96
N ALA A 368 18.78 -25.27 32.30
CA ALA A 368 19.84 -26.22 32.61
C ALA A 368 21.25 -25.63 32.37
N ALA A 369 21.39 -24.72 31.40
CA ALA A 369 22.62 -23.98 31.13
C ALA A 369 22.85 -22.77 32.07
N GLY A 370 21.95 -22.51 33.04
CA GLY A 370 22.07 -21.42 34.01
C GLY A 370 21.71 -20.03 33.44
N GLY A 371 21.03 -19.97 32.29
CA GLY A 371 20.56 -18.72 31.70
C GLY A 371 19.44 -18.06 32.53
N LYS A 372 19.47 -16.73 32.64
CA LYS A 372 18.34 -15.95 33.21
C LYS A 372 17.40 -15.50 32.09
N THR A 373 16.11 -15.40 32.41
CA THR A 373 15.10 -14.84 31.51
C THR A 373 15.43 -13.37 31.26
N ALA A 374 15.90 -13.07 30.05
CA ALA A 374 16.32 -11.73 29.64
C ALA A 374 15.12 -10.79 29.46
N VAL A 375 15.41 -9.49 29.36
CA VAL A 375 14.46 -8.49 28.88
C VAL A 375 13.86 -8.98 27.56
N LEU A 376 12.53 -9.07 27.54
CA LEU A 376 11.82 -9.76 26.47
C LEU A 376 11.68 -8.89 25.23
N LEU A 377 11.25 -7.64 25.43
CA LEU A 377 11.02 -6.66 24.38
C LEU A 377 12.23 -5.76 24.18
N LYS A 378 12.42 -5.29 22.94
CA LYS A 378 13.45 -4.29 22.62
C LYS A 378 13.28 -3.02 23.46
N ALA A 379 14.38 -2.44 23.93
CA ALA A 379 14.39 -1.29 24.83
C ALA A 379 13.55 -0.09 24.32
N ALA A 380 13.65 0.23 23.02
CA ALA A 380 12.91 1.33 22.39
C ALA A 380 11.38 1.20 22.50
N LEU A 381 10.87 -0.03 22.58
CA LEU A 381 9.43 -0.29 22.77
C LEU A 381 9.00 -0.11 24.23
N LEU A 382 9.90 -0.41 25.18
CA LEU A 382 9.63 -0.26 26.62
C LEU A 382 9.67 1.20 27.07
N GLU A 383 10.51 2.04 26.45
CA GLU A 383 10.57 3.49 26.74
C GLU A 383 9.23 4.19 26.53
N ASN A 384 8.43 3.70 25.58
CA ASN A 384 7.14 4.27 25.21
C ASN A 384 5.94 3.48 25.77
N ILE A 385 6.15 2.70 26.83
CA ILE A 385 5.11 1.83 27.39
C ILE A 385 3.94 2.62 27.99
N LYS A 386 2.73 2.30 27.55
CA LYS A 386 1.49 2.98 27.96
C LYS A 386 0.69 2.11 28.92
N THR A 387 -0.42 2.65 29.42
CA THR A 387 -1.42 1.89 30.18
C THR A 387 -2.71 1.88 29.37
N LEU A 388 -3.34 0.71 29.25
CA LEU A 388 -4.67 0.60 28.64
C LEU A 388 -5.70 1.20 29.61
N SER A 389 -6.31 2.31 29.20
CA SER A 389 -7.43 2.95 29.89
C SER A 389 -8.72 2.17 29.68
#